data_AF-A0A9E4PCU9-F1
#
_entry.id   AF-A0A9E4PCU9-F1
#
_cell.length_a   1.000
_cell.length_b   1.000
_cell.length_c   1.000
_cell.angle_alpha   90.00
_cell.angle_beta   90.00
_cell.angle_gamma   90.00
#
_symmetry.space_group_name_H-M   'P 1'
#
loop_
_entity.id
_entity.type
_entity.pdbx_description
1 polymer ?
#
loop_
_entity_poly.entity_id
_entity_poly.type
_entity_poly.pdbx_seq_one_letter_code
_entity_poly.pdbx_strand_id
1 'polypeptide(L)'
;MTTQTTLLTYDDYINGPEIKQRYDIVDGKMIFMAPAPTLRHQRILRLLVRILDTFVTEQDLGEIYFAPADVVIQRSPLRTRQPDLLFVSNERSEILG
;
A
#
# COMPACT_ATOMS: atom_id res chain seq x y z
N MET A 1 -1.16 33.83 5.61
CA MET A 1 -2.01 32.87 6.34
C MET A 1 -1.22 31.59 6.48
N THR A 2 -0.75 31.30 7.68
CA THR A 2 0.03 30.09 7.99
C THR A 2 -0.94 28.92 8.00
N THR A 3 -0.93 28.09 6.96
CA THR A 3 -1.70 26.86 6.92
C THR A 3 -1.11 25.93 7.98
N GLN A 4 -1.77 25.84 9.13
CA GLN A 4 -1.42 24.88 10.15
C GLN A 4 -1.77 23.50 9.59
N THR A 5 -0.77 22.80 9.06
CA THR A 5 -0.94 21.44 8.54
C THR A 5 -1.18 20.52 9.74
N THR A 6 -2.45 20.29 10.08
CA THR A 6 -2.82 19.25 11.03
C THR A 6 -2.29 17.91 10.51
N LEU A 7 -1.51 17.21 11.33
CA LEU A 7 -0.98 15.89 11.01
C LEU A 7 -2.11 14.87 11.15
N LEU A 8 -2.28 14.01 10.15
CA LEU A 8 -3.24 12.92 10.18
C LEU A 8 -2.84 11.89 11.23
N THR A 9 -3.78 11.52 12.10
CA THR A 9 -3.67 10.38 13.00
C THR A 9 -4.20 9.12 12.33
N TYR A 10 -3.90 7.95 12.91
CA TYR A 10 -4.46 6.69 12.43
C TYR A 10 -6.00 6.69 12.42
N ASP A 11 -6.63 7.29 13.43
CA ASP A 11 -8.08 7.37 13.53
C ASP A 11 -8.67 8.28 12.45
N ASP A 12 -8.01 9.41 12.14
CA ASP A 12 -8.41 10.28 11.03
C ASP A 12 -8.32 9.56 9.68
N TYR A 13 -7.30 8.72 9.50
CA TYR A 13 -7.07 7.97 8.29
C TYR A 13 -8.14 6.88 8.07
N ILE A 14 -8.48 6.12 9.10
CA ILE A 14 -9.50 5.05 9.02
C ILE A 14 -10.91 5.61 8.84
N ASN A 15 -11.22 6.75 9.47
CA ASN A 15 -12.54 7.39 9.37
C ASN A 15 -12.62 8.42 8.23
N GLY A 16 -11.54 8.59 7.47
CA GLY A 16 -11.43 9.56 6.39
C GLY A 16 -12.25 9.15 5.15
N PRO A 17 -12.48 10.09 4.23
CA PRO A 17 -13.13 9.77 2.96
C PRO A 17 -12.23 8.88 2.09
N GLU A 18 -12.84 8.05 1.25
CA GLU A 18 -12.09 7.29 0.24
C GLU A 18 -11.48 8.24 -0.80
N ILE A 19 -10.16 8.14 -0.99
CA ILE A 19 -9.40 8.96 -1.94
C ILE A 19 -8.94 8.06 -3.10
N LYS A 20 -9.41 8.36 -4.31
CA LYS A 20 -9.08 7.58 -5.52
C LYS A 20 -7.67 7.81 -6.06
N GLN A 21 -7.09 8.97 -5.77
CA GLN A 21 -5.72 9.28 -6.17
C GLN A 21 -4.75 8.53 -5.27
N ARG A 22 -3.65 8.00 -5.81
CA ARG A 22 -2.61 7.38 -5.00
C ARG A 22 -1.91 8.39 -4.11
N TYR A 23 -1.67 8.00 -2.86
CA TYR A 23 -0.91 8.79 -1.89
C TYR A 23 -0.21 7.88 -0.89
N ASP A 24 0.83 8.43 -0.28
CA ASP A 24 1.45 7.88 0.92
C ASP A 24 1.19 8.83 2.11
N ILE A 25 1.29 8.33 3.33
CA ILE A 25 1.37 9.18 4.52
C ILE A 25 2.76 9.02 5.15
N VAL A 26 3.46 10.14 5.33
CA VAL A 26 4.77 10.18 5.97
C VAL A 26 4.71 11.11 7.18
N ASP A 27 4.77 10.50 8.36
CA ASP A 27 4.74 11.17 9.67
C ASP A 27 3.52 12.11 9.81
N GLY A 28 2.34 11.59 9.45
CA GLY A 28 1.06 12.29 9.46
C GLY A 28 0.83 13.24 8.28
N LYS A 29 1.77 13.35 7.34
CA LYS A 29 1.61 14.20 6.14
C LYS A 29 1.24 13.36 4.93
N MET A 30 0.11 13.69 4.30
CA MET A 30 -0.31 13.07 3.04
C MET A 30 0.54 13.59 1.87
N ILE A 31 1.10 12.68 1.09
CA ILE A 31 1.95 12.95 -0.07
C ILE A 31 1.29 12.28 -1.28
N PHE A 32 0.70 13.07 -2.16
CA PHE A 32 0.12 12.56 -3.40
C PHE A 32 1.19 12.05 -4.36
N MET A 33 0.95 10.89 -4.95
CA MET A 33 1.82 10.29 -5.94
C MET A 33 1.42 10.71 -7.36
N ALA A 34 2.25 10.29 -8.31
CA ALA A 34 2.00 10.41 -9.74
C ALA A 34 0.61 9.82 -10.12
N PRO A 35 0.00 10.31 -11.22
CA PRO A 35 -1.30 9.83 -11.69
C PRO A 35 -1.28 8.34 -12.06
N ALA A 36 -2.46 7.83 -12.45
CA ALA A 36 -2.69 6.42 -12.74
C ALA A 36 -1.57 5.77 -13.58
N PRO A 37 -1.21 4.51 -13.26
CA PRO A 37 -0.10 3.82 -13.90
C PRO A 37 -0.30 3.68 -15.41
N THR A 38 0.79 3.76 -16.16
CA THR A 38 0.78 3.54 -17.62
C THR A 38 0.50 2.07 -17.97
N LEU A 39 0.04 1.80 -19.19
CA LEU A 39 -0.10 0.42 -19.69
C LEU A 39 1.21 -0.37 -19.63
N ARG A 40 2.37 0.30 -19.79
CA ARG A 40 3.69 -0.33 -19.63
C ARG A 40 3.92 -0.78 -18.19
N HIS A 41 3.62 0.07 -17.21
CA HIS A 41 3.69 -0.27 -15.79
C HIS A 41 2.80 -1.48 -15.47
N GLN A 42 1.55 -1.46 -15.93
CA GLN A 42 0.60 -2.56 -15.74
C GLN A 42 1.08 -3.88 -16.39
N ARG A 43 1.71 -3.82 -17.57
CA ARG A 43 2.26 -5.01 -18.23
C ARG A 43 3.42 -5.62 -17.43
N ILE A 44 4.28 -4.79 -16.85
CA ILE A 44 5.39 -5.24 -16.00
C ILE A 44 4.84 -5.83 -14.70
N LEU A 45 3.93 -5.12 -14.02
CA LEU A 45 3.33 -5.58 -12.77
C LEU A 45 2.64 -6.93 -12.95
N ARG A 46 1.84 -7.10 -14.01
CA ARG A 46 1.19 -8.38 -14.32
C ARG A 46 2.18 -9.53 -14.53
N LEU A 47 3.32 -9.27 -15.17
CA LEU A 47 4.35 -10.29 -15.36
C LEU A 47 4.97 -10.69 -14.02
N LEU A 48 5.30 -9.70 -13.18
CA LEU A 48 5.88 -9.94 -11.86
C LEU A 48 4.93 -10.70 -10.95
N VAL A 49 3.65 -10.29 -10.89
CA VAL A 49 2.61 -10.99 -10.14
C VAL A 49 2.56 -12.45 -10.56
N ARG A 50 2.45 -12.75 -11.85
CA ARG A 50 2.38 -14.14 -12.34
C ARG A 50 3.57 -14.98 -11.92
N ILE A 51 4.79 -14.47 -12.09
CA ILE A 51 6.00 -15.23 -11.78
C ILE A 51 6.10 -15.51 -10.27
N LEU A 52 5.86 -14.49 -9.45
CA LEU A 52 5.99 -14.62 -7.99
C LEU A 52 4.85 -15.44 -7.41
N ASP A 53 3.62 -15.24 -7.87
CA ASP A 53 2.43 -15.94 -7.38
C ASP A 53 2.48 -17.43 -7.67
N THR A 54 2.94 -17.83 -8.87
CA THR A 54 3.20 -19.24 -9.18
C THR A 54 4.22 -19.84 -8.21
N PHE A 55 5.36 -19.17 -8.01
CA PHE A 55 6.39 -19.68 -7.11
C PHE A 55 5.92 -19.78 -5.65
N VAL A 56 5.26 -18.72 -5.15
CA VAL A 56 4.78 -18.65 -3.76
C VAL A 56 3.70 -19.71 -3.50
N THR A 57 2.78 -19.91 -4.46
CA THR A 57 1.70 -20.90 -4.34
C THR A 57 2.23 -22.33 -4.43
N GLU A 58 3.12 -22.62 -5.39
CA GLU A 58 3.68 -23.97 -5.58
C GLU A 58 4.53 -24.43 -4.38
N GLN A 59 5.13 -23.48 -3.66
CA GLN A 59 5.99 -23.76 -2.51
C GLN A 59 5.28 -23.57 -1.15
N ASP A 60 3.98 -23.22 -1.15
CA ASP A 60 3.19 -22.91 0.06
C ASP A 60 3.89 -21.92 1.01
N LEU A 61 4.29 -20.76 0.47
CA LEU A 61 5.08 -19.77 1.20
C LEU A 61 4.26 -18.62 1.77
N GLY A 62 3.03 -18.40 1.29
CA GLY A 62 2.22 -17.25 1.64
C GLY A 62 1.36 -16.75 0.49
N GLU A 63 1.13 -15.44 0.43
CA GLU A 63 0.26 -14.80 -0.56
C GLU A 63 0.93 -13.59 -1.24
N ILE A 64 0.57 -13.38 -2.52
CA ILE A 64 0.95 -12.19 -3.29
C ILE A 64 -0.25 -11.25 -3.41
N TYR A 65 -0.06 -9.97 -3.08
CA TYR A 65 -1.05 -8.90 -3.31
C TYR A 65 -0.48 -7.82 -4.22
N PHE A 66 -1.33 -7.06 -4.89
CA PHE A 66 -0.92 -5.99 -5.80
C PHE A 66 -1.82 -4.78 -5.65
N ALA A 67 -1.37 -3.61 -6.13
CA ALA A 67 -2.08 -2.35 -5.97
C ALA A 67 -3.51 -2.37 -6.56
N PRO A 68 -4.46 -1.62 -5.97
CA PRO A 68 -4.29 -0.78 -4.78
C PRO A 68 -4.35 -1.59 -3.48
N ALA A 69 -3.38 -1.36 -2.59
CA ALA A 69 -3.35 -1.93 -1.25
C ALA A 69 -2.69 -0.94 -0.30
N ASP A 70 -3.34 -0.66 0.82
CA ASP A 70 -2.79 0.23 1.85
C ASP A 70 -2.00 -0.59 2.88
N VAL A 71 -0.75 -0.16 3.13
CA VAL A 71 0.11 -0.78 4.14
C VAL A 71 0.36 0.22 5.25
N VAL A 72 -0.16 -0.07 6.44
CA VAL A 72 0.11 0.73 7.65
C VAL A 72 1.44 0.30 8.24
N ILE A 73 2.46 1.15 8.10
CA ILE A 73 3.81 0.91 8.63
C ILE A 73 3.87 1.25 10.12
N GLN A 74 3.22 2.36 10.50
CA GLN A 74 3.22 2.87 11.86
C GLN A 74 1.95 3.70 12.09
N ARG A 75 1.33 3.57 13.27
CA ARG A 75 0.11 4.31 13.62
C ARG A 75 0.37 5.70 14.21
N SER A 76 1.52 5.91 14.87
CA SER A 76 1.88 7.19 15.49
C SER A 76 3.40 7.43 15.50
N PRO A 77 3.92 8.48 14.81
CA PRO A 77 3.19 9.28 13.84
C PRO A 77 2.73 8.38 12.68
N LEU A 78 1.57 8.71 12.08
CA LEU A 78 0.98 7.87 11.04
C LEU A 78 1.93 7.75 9.84
N ARG A 79 2.17 6.52 9.39
CA ARG A 79 2.91 6.22 8.19
C ARG A 79 2.26 5.09 7.42
N THR A 80 1.87 5.37 6.18
CA THR A 80 1.26 4.39 5.27
C THR A 80 1.98 4.40 3.92
N ARG A 81 1.91 3.28 3.21
CA ARG A 81 2.42 3.13 1.83
C ARG A 81 1.40 2.45 0.95
N GLN A 82 1.41 2.80 -0.34
CA GLN A 82 0.68 2.07 -1.38
C GLN A 82 1.65 1.39 -2.35
N PRO A 83 2.21 0.22 -2.02
CA PRO A 83 3.12 -0.51 -2.92
C PRO A 83 2.38 -1.05 -4.14
N ASP A 84 3.13 -1.28 -5.23
CA ASP A 84 2.57 -1.89 -6.44
C ASP A 84 2.39 -3.41 -6.31
N LEU A 85 3.25 -4.08 -5.53
CA LEU A 85 3.32 -5.54 -5.33
C LEU A 85 3.78 -5.86 -3.90
N LEU A 86 3.20 -6.89 -3.30
CA LEU A 86 3.38 -7.31 -1.91
C LEU A 86 3.49 -8.83 -1.85
N PHE A 87 4.34 -9.32 -0.93
CA PHE A 87 4.36 -10.73 -0.50
C PHE A 87 4.16 -10.75 1.02
N VAL A 88 3.25 -11.59 1.48
CA VAL A 88 3.04 -11.85 2.91
C VAL A 88 3.26 -13.34 3.14
N SER A 89 4.26 -13.68 3.96
CA SER A 89 4.57 -15.07 4.27
C SER A 89 3.51 -15.69 5.18
N ASN A 90 3.38 -17.01 5.14
CA ASN A 90 2.49 -17.76 6.04
C ASN A 90 2.74 -17.43 7.54
N GLU A 91 4.01 -17.27 7.93
CA GLU A 91 4.44 -16.88 9.28
C GLU A 91 3.97 -15.49 9.74
N ARG A 92 3.50 -14.65 8.82
CA ARG A 92 3.05 -13.28 9.08
C ARG A 92 1.60 -13.05 8.66
N SER A 93 0.84 -14.12 8.45
CA SER A 93 -0.56 -14.03 8.01
C SER A 93 -1.44 -13.25 8.99
N GLU A 94 -1.05 -13.13 10.26
CA GLU A 94 -1.75 -12.35 11.29
C GLU A 94 -1.72 -10.84 11.07
N ILE A 95 -0.88 -10.33 10.16
CA ILE A 95 -0.86 -8.90 9.81
C ILE A 95 -1.94 -8.53 8.80
N LEU A 96 -2.56 -9.53 8.16
CA LEU A 96 -3.67 -9.36 7.23
C LEU A 96 -4.93 -9.02 8.04
N GLY A 97 -5.72 -8.08 7.51
CA GLY A 97 -6.90 -7.51 8.17
C GLY A 97 -8.10 -8.45 8.25
#